data_AF-A0A1C5U500-F1
#
_entry.id   AF-A0A1C5U500-F1
#
_cell.length_a   1.000
_cell.length_b   1.000
_cell.length_c   1.000
_cell.angle_alpha   90.00
_cell.angle_beta   90.00
_cell.angle_gamma   90.00
#
_symmetry.space_group_name_H-M   'P 1'
#
loop_
_entity.id
_entity.type
_entity.pdbx_description
1 polymer ?
#
loop_
_entity_poly.entity_id
_entity_poly.type
_entity_poly.pdbx_seq_one_letter_code
_entity_poly.pdbx_strand_id
1 'polypeptide(L)'
;MKMHKHFGLVLTACLVLSLLFTPAFLLPAQAANTVTVQGKVMSGTTGSLLLLDTPQGKMEIKIDNATDTTAGKILLPDQAISVTVTGGSDGYLHATKISTGNQIGNVIVDTNNTVDVTGTLNKNTKDNDLHLDTPQGEMIIRLDPSTEMGSCAFLVLNGKYRIICGRGSDAYLHAVKIADASSAANTSASVNGDNSAYPFINGTVDSKTTNNMLYLSTTGGTMQFVIDNNANTLKGLMMTSGRSLTVYYYHGNDGYLHAVTTVGARSSSSASVNTASTLTATGTVNGNSTENMLFLDTPQGQMEIKLDSVNAINGCRVLVTNQRISVTCASGSDAYLHAVTITAKQ
;
A
#
# COMPACT_ATOMS: atom_id res chain seq x y z
N MET A 1 -73.65 1.75 8.22
CA MET A 1 -72.42 1.51 9.02
C MET A 1 -72.33 0.03 9.38
N LYS A 2 -71.46 -0.78 8.73
CA LYS A 2 -70.83 -2.01 9.28
C LYS A 2 -70.09 -2.92 8.28
N MET A 3 -70.11 -2.69 6.96
CA MET A 3 -69.50 -3.65 6.01
C MET A 3 -68.08 -3.32 5.51
N HIS A 4 -67.52 -2.13 5.78
CA HIS A 4 -66.15 -1.80 5.36
C HIS A 4 -65.06 -2.12 6.40
N LYS A 5 -65.41 -2.31 7.68
CA LYS A 5 -64.42 -2.67 8.72
C LYS A 5 -64.06 -4.16 8.76
N HIS A 6 -64.90 -5.04 8.20
CA HIS A 6 -64.65 -6.48 8.18
C HIS A 6 -63.84 -6.94 6.96
N PHE A 7 -63.89 -6.20 5.84
CA PHE A 7 -63.14 -6.57 4.63
C PHE A 7 -61.63 -6.32 4.76
N GLY A 8 -61.24 -5.21 5.39
CA GLY A 8 -59.83 -4.93 5.68
C GLY A 8 -59.21 -5.91 6.66
N LEU A 9 -59.95 -6.27 7.73
CA LEU A 9 -59.48 -7.22 8.75
C LEU A 9 -59.24 -8.63 8.18
N VAL A 10 -60.11 -9.08 7.26
CA VAL A 10 -60.00 -10.41 6.63
C VAL A 10 -58.87 -10.45 5.61
N LEU A 11 -58.63 -9.36 4.87
CA LEU A 11 -57.55 -9.29 3.88
C LEU A 11 -56.17 -9.22 4.56
N THR A 12 -56.05 -8.48 5.67
CA THR A 12 -54.82 -8.44 6.48
C THR A 12 -54.57 -9.78 7.20
N ALA A 13 -55.63 -10.44 7.70
CA ALA A 13 -55.50 -11.77 8.30
C ALA A 13 -55.10 -12.85 7.29
N CYS A 14 -55.63 -12.82 6.06
CA CYS A 14 -55.22 -13.75 4.99
C CYS A 14 -53.75 -13.55 4.57
N LEU A 15 -53.27 -12.31 4.50
CA LEU A 15 -51.88 -12.02 4.13
C LEU A 15 -50.90 -12.50 5.21
N VAL A 16 -51.20 -12.26 6.49
CA VAL A 16 -50.35 -12.69 7.62
C VAL A 16 -50.38 -14.21 7.80
N LEU A 17 -51.53 -14.86 7.57
CA LEU A 17 -51.64 -16.31 7.64
C LEU A 17 -50.92 -17.02 6.47
N SER A 18 -50.84 -16.38 5.29
CA SER A 18 -50.06 -16.90 4.16
C SER A 18 -48.54 -16.82 4.36
N LEU A 19 -48.06 -15.89 5.19
CA LEU A 19 -46.65 -15.79 5.61
C LEU A 19 -46.28 -16.77 6.73
N LEU A 20 -47.27 -17.28 7.49
CA LEU A 20 -47.08 -18.27 8.56
C LEU A 20 -47.11 -19.72 8.05
N PHE A 21 -47.56 -19.94 6.81
CA PHE A 21 -47.65 -21.25 6.14
C PHE A 21 -46.75 -21.36 4.91
N THR A 22 -45.79 -20.46 4.72
CA THR A 22 -44.66 -20.79 3.84
C THR A 22 -43.88 -21.91 4.54
N PRO A 23 -43.82 -23.14 4.01
CA PRO A 23 -42.75 -24.02 4.44
C PRO A 23 -41.47 -23.24 4.18
N ALA A 24 -40.65 -23.09 5.21
CA ALA A 24 -39.26 -22.77 5.02
C ALA A 24 -38.68 -23.90 4.17
N PHE A 25 -38.84 -23.80 2.84
CA PHE A 25 -37.94 -24.40 1.87
C PHE A 25 -36.62 -23.67 2.06
N LEU A 26 -35.98 -23.96 3.20
CA LEU A 26 -34.55 -24.04 3.29
C LEU A 26 -34.21 -25.12 2.27
N LEU A 27 -34.00 -24.69 1.02
CA LEU A 27 -33.19 -25.47 0.09
C LEU A 27 -31.96 -25.87 0.92
N PRO A 28 -31.69 -27.16 1.14
CA PRO A 28 -30.42 -27.53 1.71
C PRO A 28 -29.39 -26.86 0.81
N ALA A 29 -28.58 -25.94 1.36
CA ALA A 29 -27.44 -25.44 0.65
C ALA A 29 -26.66 -26.68 0.22
N GLN A 30 -26.68 -27.01 -1.07
CA GLN A 30 -25.89 -28.11 -1.58
C GLN A 30 -24.46 -27.75 -1.20
N ALA A 31 -23.86 -28.53 -0.31
CA ALA A 31 -22.43 -28.44 -0.08
C ALA A 31 -21.78 -28.55 -1.46
N ALA A 32 -20.98 -27.54 -1.83
CA ALA A 32 -20.27 -27.54 -3.08
C ALA A 32 -19.51 -28.87 -3.19
N ASN A 33 -19.82 -29.68 -4.21
CA ASN A 33 -19.12 -30.94 -4.42
C ASN A 33 -17.64 -30.62 -4.68
N THR A 34 -16.82 -30.87 -3.67
CA THR A 34 -15.38 -30.65 -3.74
C THR A 34 -14.68 -31.92 -4.14
N VAL A 35 -13.65 -31.79 -4.99
CA VAL A 35 -12.81 -32.91 -5.45
C VAL A 35 -11.36 -32.55 -5.20
N THR A 36 -10.57 -33.47 -4.67
CA THR A 36 -9.13 -33.27 -4.50
C THR A 36 -8.37 -33.86 -5.67
N VAL A 37 -7.48 -33.06 -6.26
CA VAL A 37 -6.61 -33.40 -7.38
C VAL A 37 -5.17 -33.22 -6.94
N GLN A 38 -4.31 -34.16 -7.30
CA GLN A 38 -2.87 -34.09 -7.05
C GLN A 38 -2.12 -33.92 -8.38
N GLY A 39 -1.04 -33.16 -8.35
CA GLY A 39 -0.23 -32.92 -9.53
C GLY A 39 1.00 -32.08 -9.23
N LYS A 40 1.72 -31.72 -10.30
CA LYS A 40 2.87 -30.82 -10.24
C LYS A 40 2.53 -29.45 -10.80
N VAL A 41 2.95 -28.39 -10.12
CA VAL A 41 2.78 -27.02 -10.60
C VAL A 41 3.57 -26.84 -11.90
N MET A 42 2.92 -26.33 -12.94
CA MET A 42 3.57 -26.04 -14.22
C MET A 42 4.07 -24.59 -14.28
N SER A 43 5.08 -24.37 -15.11
CA SER A 43 5.50 -23.02 -15.52
C SER A 43 4.32 -22.25 -16.14
N GLY A 44 4.19 -20.96 -15.81
CA GLY A 44 3.07 -20.13 -16.25
C GLY A 44 1.91 -20.07 -15.25
N THR A 45 1.99 -20.82 -14.14
CA THR A 45 1.13 -20.58 -12.96
C THR A 45 1.31 -19.14 -12.46
N THR A 46 0.20 -18.47 -12.17
CA THR A 46 0.14 -17.10 -11.67
C THR A 46 -0.60 -17.06 -10.32
N GLY A 47 -0.71 -15.87 -9.71
CA GLY A 47 -1.49 -15.70 -8.48
C GLY A 47 -3.00 -15.95 -8.63
N SER A 48 -3.53 -15.99 -9.86
CA SER A 48 -4.96 -16.18 -10.14
C SER A 48 -5.28 -17.44 -10.94
N LEU A 49 -4.27 -18.11 -11.52
CA LEU A 49 -4.45 -19.31 -12.33
C LEU A 49 -3.35 -20.32 -12.03
N LEU A 50 -3.76 -21.48 -11.51
CA LEU A 50 -2.92 -22.65 -11.34
C LEU A 50 -2.94 -23.49 -12.61
N LEU A 51 -1.75 -23.75 -13.15
CA LEU A 51 -1.53 -24.76 -14.18
C LEU A 51 -0.98 -26.01 -13.50
N LEU A 52 -1.75 -27.09 -13.50
CA LEU A 52 -1.42 -28.33 -12.79
C LEU A 52 -1.23 -29.47 -13.78
N ASP A 53 -0.06 -30.09 -13.76
CA ASP A 53 0.19 -31.33 -14.48
C ASP A 53 -0.27 -32.52 -13.63
N THR A 54 -1.26 -33.25 -14.12
CA THR A 54 -1.84 -34.42 -13.44
C THR A 54 -1.58 -35.68 -14.27
N PRO A 55 -1.70 -36.89 -13.70
CA PRO A 55 -1.61 -38.12 -14.48
C PRO A 55 -2.59 -38.21 -15.66
N GLN A 56 -3.69 -37.44 -15.61
CA GLN A 56 -4.73 -37.38 -16.65
C GLN A 56 -4.50 -36.25 -17.66
N GLY A 57 -3.45 -35.46 -17.49
CA GLY A 57 -3.10 -34.33 -18.35
C GLY A 57 -3.12 -32.99 -17.61
N LYS A 58 -2.98 -31.91 -18.38
CA LYS A 58 -2.96 -30.54 -17.87
C LYS A 58 -4.34 -30.12 -17.37
N MET A 59 -4.38 -29.54 -16.19
CA MET A 59 -5.55 -28.89 -15.63
C MET A 59 -5.30 -27.39 -15.43
N GLU A 60 -6.33 -26.58 -15.64
CA GLU A 60 -6.34 -25.14 -15.38
C GLU A 60 -7.36 -24.85 -14.27
N ILE A 61 -6.90 -24.30 -13.16
CA ILE A 61 -7.70 -24.11 -11.95
C ILE A 61 -7.58 -22.66 -11.53
N LYS A 62 -8.71 -21.96 -11.38
CA LYS A 62 -8.72 -20.58 -10.88
C LYS A 62 -8.41 -20.55 -9.40
N ILE A 63 -7.62 -19.55 -9.02
CA ILE A 63 -7.30 -19.25 -7.63
C ILE A 63 -8.08 -18.01 -7.23
N ASP A 64 -8.96 -18.16 -6.24
CA ASP A 64 -9.72 -17.06 -5.69
C ASP A 64 -9.10 -16.55 -4.39
N ASN A 65 -9.47 -15.32 -3.99
CA ASN A 65 -9.08 -14.73 -2.72
C ASN A 65 -9.57 -15.52 -1.48
N ALA A 66 -10.59 -16.38 -1.66
CA ALA A 66 -11.12 -17.25 -0.61
C ALA A 66 -10.43 -18.62 -0.53
N THR A 67 -9.45 -18.91 -1.39
CA THR A 67 -8.71 -20.19 -1.38
C THR A 67 -7.96 -20.36 -0.05
N ASP A 68 -8.14 -21.48 0.65
CA ASP A 68 -7.35 -21.81 1.85
C ASP A 68 -5.90 -22.15 1.46
N THR A 69 -4.96 -21.31 1.89
CA THR A 69 -3.51 -21.42 1.62
C THR A 69 -2.71 -21.71 2.89
N THR A 70 -3.39 -22.04 4.00
CA THR A 70 -2.75 -22.26 5.31
C THR A 70 -1.74 -23.40 5.27
N ALA A 71 -2.02 -24.42 4.46
CA ALA A 71 -1.18 -25.61 4.31
C ALA A 71 -0.17 -25.49 3.15
N GLY A 72 0.02 -24.30 2.59
CA GLY A 72 0.97 -24.04 1.52
C GLY A 72 0.82 -22.64 0.94
N LYS A 73 1.88 -21.83 0.99
CA LYS A 73 1.83 -20.39 0.66
C LYS A 73 2.62 -20.03 -0.61
N ILE A 74 3.35 -20.98 -1.17
CA ILE A 74 4.20 -20.81 -2.33
C ILE A 74 3.92 -21.89 -3.37
N LEU A 75 3.90 -21.51 -4.65
CA LEU A 75 3.74 -22.40 -5.80
C LEU A 75 4.96 -22.26 -6.71
N LEU A 76 5.86 -23.23 -6.62
CA LEU A 76 7.06 -23.32 -7.44
C LEU A 76 6.84 -24.31 -8.60
N PRO A 77 7.38 -24.05 -9.80
CA PRO A 77 7.38 -25.04 -10.88
C PRO A 77 7.92 -26.40 -10.42
N ASP A 78 7.33 -27.48 -10.92
CA ASP A 78 7.59 -28.88 -10.57
C ASP A 78 7.28 -29.29 -9.13
N GLN A 79 6.78 -28.38 -8.30
CA GLN A 79 6.36 -28.68 -6.93
C GLN A 79 5.12 -29.57 -6.93
N ALA A 80 5.19 -30.70 -6.22
CA ALA A 80 4.04 -31.56 -6.00
C ALA A 80 3.08 -30.92 -4.98
N ILE A 81 1.80 -30.82 -5.36
CA ILE A 81 0.76 -30.21 -4.53
C ILE A 81 -0.53 -31.02 -4.55
N SER A 82 -1.39 -30.76 -3.57
CA SER A 82 -2.76 -31.26 -3.51
C SER A 82 -3.73 -30.09 -3.52
N VAL A 83 -4.71 -30.12 -4.43
CA VAL A 83 -5.65 -29.02 -4.68
C VAL A 83 -7.07 -29.55 -4.53
N THR A 84 -7.85 -28.94 -3.64
CA THR A 84 -9.28 -29.21 -3.54
C THR A 84 -10.02 -28.19 -4.38
N VAL A 85 -10.80 -28.64 -5.36
CA VAL A 85 -11.52 -27.81 -6.32
C VAL A 85 -13.03 -27.95 -6.17
N THR A 86 -13.75 -26.90 -6.57
CA THR A 86 -15.19 -26.93 -6.80
C THR A 86 -15.51 -26.43 -8.20
N GLY A 87 -16.64 -26.85 -8.77
CA GLY A 87 -17.14 -26.27 -10.02
C GLY A 87 -17.61 -24.82 -9.81
N GLY A 88 -17.18 -23.92 -10.69
CA GLY A 88 -17.64 -22.54 -10.77
C GLY A 88 -18.79 -22.37 -11.77
N SER A 89 -19.60 -21.33 -11.59
CA SER A 89 -20.66 -20.96 -12.53
C SER A 89 -20.14 -20.44 -13.88
N ASP A 90 -18.84 -20.14 -13.95
CA ASP A 90 -18.14 -19.65 -15.14
C ASP A 90 -17.53 -20.77 -15.98
N GLY A 91 -17.80 -22.04 -15.64
CA GLY A 91 -17.27 -23.21 -16.33
C GLY A 91 -15.83 -23.58 -15.96
N TYR A 92 -15.20 -22.88 -15.02
CA TYR A 92 -13.88 -23.22 -14.50
C TYR A 92 -13.97 -23.99 -13.18
N LEU A 93 -12.91 -24.71 -12.87
CA LEU A 93 -12.68 -25.23 -11.52
C LEU A 93 -12.03 -24.14 -10.68
N HIS A 94 -12.56 -23.94 -9.48
CA HIS A 94 -12.04 -22.98 -8.52
C HIS A 94 -11.38 -23.72 -7.36
N ALA A 95 -10.16 -23.30 -7.00
CA ALA A 95 -9.46 -23.83 -5.84
C ALA A 95 -10.16 -23.36 -4.56
N THR A 96 -10.48 -24.31 -3.69
CA THR A 96 -10.99 -24.06 -2.34
C THR A 96 -9.89 -24.22 -1.30
N LYS A 97 -8.90 -25.08 -1.58
CA LYS A 97 -7.73 -25.31 -0.73
C LYS A 97 -6.56 -25.81 -1.56
N ILE A 98 -5.35 -25.32 -1.28
CA ILE A 98 -4.11 -25.88 -1.82
C ILE A 98 -3.17 -26.19 -0.65
N SER A 99 -2.54 -27.36 -0.71
CA SER A 99 -1.55 -27.78 0.27
C SER A 99 -0.24 -28.17 -0.40
N THR A 100 0.86 -27.71 0.20
CA THR A 100 2.23 -28.07 -0.15
C THR A 100 2.83 -28.88 1.00
N GLY A 101 3.53 -29.98 0.70
CA GLY A 101 3.92 -30.98 1.70
C GLY A 101 5.01 -30.55 2.70
N ASN A 102 5.55 -29.33 2.60
CA ASN A 102 6.69 -28.87 3.41
C ASN A 102 6.32 -27.57 4.14
N GLN A 103 6.17 -27.63 5.47
CA GLN A 103 6.05 -26.47 6.35
C GLN A 103 7.17 -26.56 7.40
N ILE A 104 7.90 -25.46 7.64
CA ILE A 104 8.90 -25.40 8.71
C ILE A 104 8.22 -25.30 10.09
N GLY A 105 8.94 -25.71 11.13
CA GLY A 105 8.52 -25.52 12.52
C GLY A 105 8.44 -24.04 12.88
N ASN A 106 7.61 -23.71 13.87
CA ASN A 106 7.36 -22.32 14.27
C ASN A 106 8.59 -21.71 14.98
N VAL A 107 9.03 -20.53 14.52
CA VAL A 107 10.11 -19.74 15.12
C VAL A 107 9.50 -18.53 15.84
N ILE A 108 10.09 -18.09 16.96
CA ILE A 108 9.68 -16.84 17.61
C ILE A 108 10.26 -15.68 16.81
N VAL A 109 9.38 -14.85 16.27
CA VAL A 109 9.75 -13.68 15.45
C VAL A 109 9.48 -12.41 16.24
N ASP A 110 10.46 -11.51 16.29
CA ASP A 110 10.27 -10.16 16.84
C ASP A 110 9.42 -9.33 15.88
N THR A 111 8.13 -9.20 16.18
CA THR A 111 7.16 -8.40 15.42
C THR A 111 7.12 -6.93 15.86
N ASN A 112 7.87 -6.54 16.89
CA ASN A 112 7.91 -5.15 17.36
C ASN A 112 8.98 -4.34 16.61
N ASN A 113 10.03 -5.01 16.11
CA ASN A 113 11.10 -4.40 15.33
C ASN A 113 11.13 -5.01 13.93
N THR A 114 10.21 -4.55 13.07
CA THR A 114 10.09 -5.06 11.70
C THR A 114 10.82 -4.21 10.68
N VAL A 115 11.21 -4.84 9.57
CA VAL A 115 11.79 -4.18 8.39
C VAL A 115 10.95 -4.49 7.16
N ASP A 116 10.80 -3.51 6.28
CA ASP A 116 10.13 -3.66 4.99
C ASP A 116 11.13 -4.08 3.91
N VAL A 117 10.87 -5.21 3.27
CA VAL A 117 11.65 -5.70 2.14
C VAL A 117 10.77 -5.78 0.89
N THR A 118 11.19 -5.14 -0.19
CA THR A 118 10.52 -5.25 -1.50
C THR A 118 11.46 -5.86 -2.51
N GLY A 119 11.02 -6.91 -3.19
CA GLY A 119 11.83 -7.60 -4.19
C GLY A 119 11.01 -8.52 -5.08
N THR A 120 11.68 -9.07 -6.10
CA THR A 120 11.11 -10.04 -7.03
C THR A 120 11.53 -11.45 -6.61
N LEU A 121 10.57 -12.36 -6.44
CA LEU A 121 10.85 -13.75 -6.07
C LEU A 121 11.57 -14.46 -7.22
N ASN A 122 12.77 -14.94 -6.96
CA ASN A 122 13.64 -15.50 -7.99
C ASN A 122 13.67 -17.04 -7.93
N LYS A 123 14.26 -17.64 -8.97
CA LYS A 123 14.35 -19.10 -9.17
C LYS A 123 15.15 -19.87 -8.10
N ASN A 124 15.94 -19.18 -7.27
CA ASN A 124 16.69 -19.81 -6.19
C ASN A 124 15.79 -20.12 -4.98
N THR A 125 14.59 -19.54 -4.94
CA THR A 125 13.58 -19.83 -3.92
C THR A 125 13.29 -21.32 -3.85
N LYS A 126 13.41 -21.88 -2.66
CA LYS A 126 13.19 -23.30 -2.42
C LYS A 126 12.64 -23.50 -1.02
N ASP A 127 11.71 -24.44 -0.91
CA ASP A 127 11.05 -24.77 0.36
C ASP A 127 10.45 -23.51 0.99
N ASN A 128 10.96 -23.08 2.15
CA ASN A 128 10.52 -21.89 2.86
C ASN A 128 11.53 -20.73 2.81
N ASP A 129 12.65 -20.88 2.10
CA ASP A 129 13.62 -19.80 1.91
C ASP A 129 13.23 -19.00 0.66
N LEU A 130 12.69 -17.80 0.86
CA LEU A 130 12.30 -16.87 -0.19
C LEU A 130 13.53 -16.09 -0.64
N HIS A 131 13.97 -16.32 -1.87
CA HIS A 131 15.05 -15.56 -2.50
C HIS A 131 14.46 -14.40 -3.28
N LEU A 132 14.74 -13.17 -2.84
CA LEU A 132 14.22 -11.94 -3.42
C LEU A 132 15.33 -11.13 -4.05
N ASP A 133 15.18 -10.83 -5.34
CA ASP A 133 15.99 -9.82 -6.01
C ASP A 133 15.54 -8.44 -5.56
N THR A 134 16.38 -7.75 -4.80
CA THR A 134 16.11 -6.39 -4.30
C THR A 134 17.11 -5.39 -4.90
N PRO A 135 16.85 -4.06 -4.82
CA PRO A 135 17.80 -3.06 -5.29
C PRO A 135 19.19 -3.14 -4.64
N GLN A 136 19.29 -3.71 -3.44
CA GLN A 136 20.51 -3.86 -2.66
C GLN A 136 21.23 -5.20 -2.91
N GLY A 137 20.64 -6.10 -3.72
CA GLY A 137 21.13 -7.45 -3.94
C GLY A 137 20.10 -8.51 -3.57
N GLU A 138 20.48 -9.79 -3.68
CA GLU A 138 19.62 -10.89 -3.26
C GLU A 138 19.46 -10.89 -1.73
N MET A 139 18.22 -11.01 -1.26
CA MET A 139 17.90 -11.22 0.16
C MET A 139 17.16 -12.53 0.33
N ILE A 140 17.43 -13.22 1.45
CA ILE A 140 16.79 -14.48 1.82
C ILE A 140 15.91 -14.22 3.05
N ILE A 141 14.62 -14.54 2.94
CA ILE A 141 13.64 -14.41 4.03
C ILE A 141 12.93 -15.75 4.21
N ARG A 142 12.78 -16.19 5.46
CA ARG A 142 12.08 -17.43 5.80
C ARG A 142 10.57 -17.22 5.84
N LEU A 143 9.84 -18.13 5.20
CA LEU A 143 8.38 -18.16 5.19
C LEU A 143 7.87 -19.05 6.32
N ASP A 144 7.09 -18.46 7.23
CA ASP A 144 6.54 -19.19 8.38
C ASP A 144 5.08 -19.59 8.18
N PRO A 145 4.61 -20.64 8.87
CA PRO A 145 3.20 -20.95 8.95
C PRO A 145 2.35 -19.78 9.49
N SER A 146 2.91 -18.93 10.36
CA SER A 146 2.24 -17.75 10.92
C SER A 146 2.25 -16.51 10.01
N THR A 147 3.00 -16.51 8.90
CA THR A 147 3.07 -15.35 7.99
C THR A 147 1.68 -14.96 7.47
N GLU A 148 1.28 -13.71 7.66
CA GLU A 148 0.04 -13.19 7.08
C GLU A 148 0.20 -12.96 5.57
N MET A 149 -0.65 -13.56 4.74
CA MET A 149 -0.51 -13.46 3.28
C MET A 149 -1.20 -12.24 2.65
N GLY A 150 -1.80 -11.35 3.45
CA GLY A 150 -2.43 -10.12 2.95
C GLY A 150 -3.45 -10.40 1.84
N SER A 151 -3.30 -9.72 0.69
CA SER A 151 -4.10 -9.96 -0.53
C SER A 151 -3.48 -10.98 -1.49
N CYS A 152 -2.35 -11.60 -1.14
CA CYS A 152 -1.77 -12.67 -1.92
C CYS A 152 -2.45 -13.98 -1.55
N ALA A 153 -3.00 -14.69 -2.54
CA ALA A 153 -3.35 -16.09 -2.35
C ALA A 153 -2.05 -16.92 -2.21
N PHE A 154 -1.12 -16.80 -3.16
CA PHE A 154 0.15 -17.52 -3.17
C PHE A 154 1.30 -16.66 -3.67
N LEU A 155 2.52 -17.04 -3.29
CA LEU A 155 3.74 -16.57 -3.93
C LEU A 155 4.07 -17.44 -5.14
N VAL A 156 4.47 -16.80 -6.24
CA VAL A 156 4.91 -17.44 -7.48
C VAL A 156 6.22 -16.80 -7.95
N LEU A 157 7.01 -17.56 -8.70
CA LEU A 157 8.25 -17.05 -9.28
C LEU A 157 8.00 -15.83 -10.17
N ASN A 158 8.94 -14.89 -10.16
CA ASN A 158 8.89 -13.59 -10.83
C ASN A 158 7.79 -12.65 -10.31
N GLY A 159 7.02 -13.05 -9.30
CA GLY A 159 6.15 -12.16 -8.57
C GLY A 159 6.95 -11.13 -7.78
N LYS A 160 6.51 -9.88 -7.78
CA LYS A 160 7.10 -8.82 -6.97
C LYS A 160 6.30 -8.68 -5.69
N TYR A 161 6.96 -8.73 -4.54
CA TYR A 161 6.30 -8.74 -3.23
C TYR A 161 6.91 -7.70 -2.31
N ARG A 162 6.07 -7.18 -1.41
CA ARG A 162 6.50 -6.45 -0.21
C ARG A 162 6.31 -7.38 0.98
N ILE A 163 7.36 -7.54 1.77
CA ILE A 163 7.41 -8.41 2.92
C ILE A 163 7.83 -7.61 4.15
N ILE A 164 6.95 -7.57 5.14
CA ILE A 164 7.29 -7.12 6.49
C ILE A 164 8.00 -8.30 7.15
N CYS A 165 9.26 -8.07 7.54
CA CYS A 165 10.11 -9.09 8.14
C CYS A 165 10.39 -8.75 9.59
N GLY A 166 10.40 -9.75 10.45
CA GLY A 166 10.91 -9.65 11.83
C GLY A 166 12.17 -10.51 11.98
N ARG A 167 12.98 -10.22 13.00
CA ARG A 167 14.15 -11.05 13.30
C ARG A 167 13.69 -12.29 14.07
N GLY A 168 14.00 -13.47 13.55
CA GLY A 168 13.75 -14.75 14.21
C GLY A 168 14.75 -15.03 15.33
N SER A 169 14.37 -15.89 16.27
CA SER A 169 15.27 -16.38 17.33
C SER A 169 16.45 -17.22 16.79
N ASP A 170 16.41 -17.60 15.52
CA ASP A 170 17.46 -18.31 14.77
C ASP A 170 18.41 -17.37 14.00
N ALA A 171 18.29 -16.05 14.22
CA ALA A 171 19.05 -14.98 13.58
C ALA A 171 18.78 -14.75 12.09
N TYR A 172 17.77 -15.41 11.52
CA TYR A 172 17.31 -15.12 10.16
C TYR A 172 16.20 -14.07 10.16
N LEU A 173 15.92 -13.48 8.99
CA LEU A 173 14.73 -12.68 8.78
C LEU A 173 13.57 -13.60 8.42
N HIS A 174 12.45 -13.41 9.10
CA HIS A 174 11.24 -14.19 8.96
C HIS A 174 10.10 -13.31 8.47
N ALA A 175 9.30 -13.81 7.53
CA ALA A 175 8.16 -13.10 6.99
C ALA A 175 7.05 -13.03 8.03
N VAL A 176 6.71 -11.82 8.46
CA VAL A 176 5.55 -11.56 9.33
C VAL A 176 4.31 -11.37 8.47
N LYS A 177 4.43 -10.57 7.41
CA LYS A 177 3.33 -10.26 6.49
C LYS A 177 3.83 -10.07 5.07
N ILE A 178 3.10 -10.59 4.10
CA ILE A 178 3.39 -10.45 2.68
C ILE A 178 2.21 -9.79 1.98
N ALA A 179 2.51 -8.91 1.04
CA ALA A 179 1.57 -8.36 0.08
C ALA A 179 2.20 -8.33 -1.31
N ASP A 180 1.36 -8.39 -2.33
CA ASP A 180 1.78 -8.24 -3.72
C ASP A 180 2.26 -6.79 -3.91
N ALA A 181 3.35 -6.58 -4.64
CA ALA A 181 3.86 -5.25 -4.93
C ALA A 181 3.23 -4.66 -6.21
N SER A 182 2.56 -5.49 -7.02
CA SER A 182 1.81 -5.07 -8.21
C SER A 182 0.36 -4.70 -7.88
N SER A 183 -0.23 -5.39 -6.91
CA SER A 183 -1.28 -4.85 -6.08
C SER A 183 -0.66 -3.86 -5.11
N ALA A 184 -0.47 -2.61 -5.52
CA ALA A 184 -0.32 -1.52 -4.57
C ALA A 184 -1.64 -1.36 -3.79
N ALA A 185 -2.00 -2.37 -2.98
CA ALA A 185 -2.62 -2.16 -1.70
C ALA A 185 -1.60 -1.32 -0.95
N ASN A 186 -1.86 -0.03 -1.06
CA ASN A 186 -1.46 1.06 -0.21
C ASN A 186 -1.56 0.67 1.27
N THR A 187 -0.68 -0.23 1.69
CA THR A 187 -0.56 -0.66 3.07
C THR A 187 0.38 0.34 3.69
N SER A 188 -0.21 1.16 4.53
CA SER A 188 0.40 2.12 5.43
C SER A 188 1.80 1.67 5.83
N ALA A 189 2.82 2.26 5.20
CA ALA A 189 3.97 2.61 6.00
C ALA A 189 3.40 3.55 7.07
N SER A 190 3.66 3.27 8.34
CA SER A 190 3.39 4.23 9.40
C SER A 190 4.34 5.42 9.20
N VAL A 191 4.01 6.27 8.23
CA VAL A 191 4.48 7.64 8.23
C VAL A 191 3.63 8.31 9.27
N ASN A 192 4.23 8.56 10.43
CA ASN A 192 3.62 9.29 11.53
C ASN A 192 2.77 10.45 11.00
N GLY A 193 1.46 10.41 11.24
CA GLY A 193 0.47 11.48 11.14
C GLY A 193 -0.55 11.31 10.01
N ASP A 194 -1.69 10.74 10.41
CA ASP A 194 -3.06 11.12 10.03
C ASP A 194 -3.45 11.09 8.55
N ASN A 195 -3.58 9.89 7.95
CA ASN A 195 -4.78 9.53 7.15
C ASN A 195 -4.67 8.12 6.53
N SER A 196 -5.01 7.05 7.26
CA SER A 196 -5.11 5.70 6.68
C SER A 196 -6.38 5.49 5.82
N ALA A 197 -7.23 6.51 5.70
CA ALA A 197 -8.53 6.42 5.04
C ALA A 197 -8.49 6.71 3.52
N TYR A 198 -7.36 7.22 3.00
CA TYR A 198 -7.24 7.64 1.61
C TYR A 198 -6.27 6.73 0.84
N PRO A 199 -6.57 6.39 -0.43
CA PRO A 199 -5.58 5.75 -1.30
C PRO A 199 -4.36 6.66 -1.45
N PHE A 200 -3.19 6.07 -1.67
CA PHE A 200 -1.97 6.80 -1.98
C PHE A 200 -1.31 6.34 -3.29
N ILE A 201 -0.36 7.12 -3.77
CA ILE A 201 0.49 6.74 -4.89
C ILE A 201 1.89 7.30 -4.67
N ASN A 202 2.89 6.56 -5.14
CA ASN A 202 4.28 7.00 -5.14
C ASN A 202 4.69 7.40 -6.55
N GLY A 203 5.52 8.43 -6.65
CA GLY A 203 6.13 8.82 -7.91
C GLY A 203 7.19 9.90 -7.74
N THR A 204 7.62 10.46 -8.86
CA THR A 204 8.53 11.60 -8.88
C THR A 204 7.82 12.86 -9.32
N VAL A 205 8.08 13.97 -8.66
CA VAL A 205 7.52 15.28 -9.03
C VAL A 205 8.01 15.67 -10.43
N ASP A 206 7.08 16.00 -11.31
CA ASP A 206 7.36 16.50 -12.66
C ASP A 206 7.59 18.03 -12.62
N SER A 207 8.45 18.51 -13.51
CA SER A 207 8.76 19.93 -13.75
C SER A 207 7.54 20.85 -13.97
N LYS A 208 6.40 20.30 -14.39
CA LYS A 208 5.14 21.04 -14.58
C LYS A 208 4.42 21.37 -13.27
N THR A 209 4.89 20.83 -12.15
CA THR A 209 4.28 21.04 -10.83
C THR A 209 4.31 22.52 -10.45
N THR A 210 3.18 23.00 -9.96
CA THR A 210 2.97 24.36 -9.49
C THR A 210 2.53 24.33 -8.02
N ASN A 211 2.34 25.50 -7.42
CA ASN A 211 1.85 25.60 -6.04
C ASN A 211 0.45 24.97 -5.81
N ASN A 212 -0.36 24.84 -6.88
CA ASN A 212 -1.75 24.41 -6.77
C ASN A 212 -2.05 23.10 -7.52
N MET A 213 -1.13 22.62 -8.35
CA MET A 213 -1.29 21.43 -9.17
C MET A 213 0.00 20.63 -9.17
N LEU A 214 -0.07 19.41 -8.68
CA LEU A 214 1.02 18.44 -8.67
C LEU A 214 0.92 17.54 -9.90
N TYR A 215 2.00 17.47 -10.66
CA TYR A 215 2.20 16.47 -11.70
C TYR A 215 3.16 15.42 -11.15
N LEU A 216 2.67 14.19 -10.97
CA LEU A 216 3.44 13.10 -10.40
C LEU A 216 3.68 12.04 -11.46
N SER A 217 4.93 11.86 -11.86
CA SER A 217 5.33 10.76 -12.75
C SER A 217 5.33 9.45 -11.97
N THR A 218 4.48 8.53 -12.38
CA THR A 218 4.36 7.17 -11.83
C THR A 218 4.73 6.15 -12.89
N THR A 219 4.81 4.86 -12.52
CA THR A 219 5.02 3.77 -13.48
C THR A 219 3.88 3.64 -14.51
N GLY A 220 2.68 4.12 -14.18
CA GLY A 220 1.50 4.12 -15.06
C GLY A 220 1.34 5.39 -15.91
N GLY A 221 2.30 6.32 -15.85
CA GLY A 221 2.24 7.63 -16.49
C GLY A 221 2.13 8.79 -15.49
N THR A 222 1.91 10.01 -15.99
CA THR A 222 1.83 11.20 -15.15
C THR A 222 0.42 11.40 -14.61
N MET A 223 0.28 11.35 -13.29
CA MET A 223 -0.96 11.68 -12.59
C MET A 223 -0.99 13.17 -12.21
N GLN A 224 -2.19 13.73 -12.11
CA GLN A 224 -2.40 15.13 -11.76
C GLN A 224 -3.23 15.23 -10.49
N PHE A 225 -2.77 16.03 -9.54
CA PHE A 225 -3.45 16.27 -8.28
C PHE A 225 -3.62 17.75 -8.02
N VAL A 226 -4.86 18.18 -7.76
CA VAL A 226 -5.13 19.48 -7.18
C VAL A 226 -4.59 19.48 -5.76
N ILE A 227 -3.81 20.50 -5.40
CA ILE A 227 -3.34 20.71 -4.03
C ILE A 227 -4.29 21.72 -3.39
N ASP A 228 -5.23 21.25 -2.58
CA ASP A 228 -6.19 22.13 -1.91
C ASP A 228 -5.58 22.91 -0.75
N ASN A 229 -6.28 23.95 -0.29
CA ASN A 229 -5.86 24.72 0.88
C ASN A 229 -5.81 23.91 2.19
N ASN A 230 -6.60 22.85 2.28
CA ASN A 230 -6.65 21.95 3.45
C ASN A 230 -5.71 20.75 3.32
N ALA A 231 -4.98 20.61 2.20
CA ALA A 231 -4.01 19.54 2.03
C ALA A 231 -2.87 19.68 3.04
N ASN A 232 -2.54 18.61 3.76
CA ASN A 232 -1.39 18.59 4.67
C ASN A 232 -0.11 18.28 3.90
N THR A 233 0.65 19.31 3.57
CA THR A 233 1.86 19.19 2.75
C THR A 233 3.16 19.29 3.56
N LEU A 234 3.10 19.48 4.89
CA LEU A 234 4.30 19.76 5.70
C LEU A 234 5.36 18.64 5.63
N LYS A 235 4.92 17.40 5.42
CA LYS A 235 5.81 16.23 5.27
C LYS A 235 6.31 16.01 3.84
N GLY A 236 5.70 16.65 2.86
CA GLY A 236 6.05 16.61 1.44
C GLY A 236 6.10 18.01 0.86
N LEU A 237 6.71 18.93 1.61
CA LEU A 237 6.59 20.36 1.36
C LEU A 237 7.37 20.80 0.13
N MET A 238 8.51 20.18 -0.11
CA MET A 238 9.38 20.47 -1.24
C MET A 238 8.92 19.69 -2.47
N MET A 239 8.55 20.39 -3.54
CA MET A 239 8.08 19.84 -4.81
C MET A 239 8.91 20.36 -6.00
N THR A 240 10.24 20.30 -5.88
CA THR A 240 11.14 20.47 -7.02
C THR A 240 11.10 19.23 -7.93
N SER A 241 11.45 19.39 -9.22
CA SER A 241 11.41 18.30 -10.20
C SER A 241 12.33 17.13 -9.81
N GLY A 242 11.90 15.90 -10.06
CA GLY A 242 12.65 14.66 -9.82
C GLY A 242 12.55 14.11 -8.39
N ARG A 243 11.92 14.83 -7.47
CA ARG A 243 11.78 14.39 -6.07
C ARG A 243 10.82 13.23 -5.91
N SER A 244 11.19 12.25 -5.08
CA SER A 244 10.26 11.19 -4.69
C SER A 244 9.20 11.71 -3.73
N LEU A 245 7.94 11.41 -4.02
CA LEU A 245 6.81 11.86 -3.25
C LEU A 245 5.73 10.78 -3.18
N THR A 246 5.17 10.58 -1.98
CA THR A 246 3.93 9.85 -1.74
C THR A 246 2.79 10.84 -1.62
N VAL A 247 1.69 10.60 -2.32
CA VAL A 247 0.49 11.45 -2.32
C VAL A 247 -0.69 10.61 -1.88
N TYR A 248 -1.36 11.01 -0.80
CA TYR A 248 -2.67 10.49 -0.40
C TYR A 248 -3.74 11.35 -1.05
N TYR A 249 -4.77 10.75 -1.65
CA TYR A 249 -5.71 11.48 -2.49
C TYR A 249 -7.15 10.95 -2.44
N TYR A 250 -8.10 11.74 -2.96
CA TYR A 250 -9.47 11.31 -3.27
C TYR A 250 -9.90 11.78 -4.66
N HIS A 251 -11.01 11.22 -5.16
CA HIS A 251 -11.67 11.68 -6.38
C HIS A 251 -12.58 12.87 -6.08
N GLY A 252 -12.25 14.03 -6.61
CA GLY A 252 -13.08 15.22 -6.53
C GLY A 252 -14.34 15.11 -7.37
N ASN A 253 -15.39 15.82 -6.97
CA ASN A 253 -16.63 15.93 -7.76
C ASN A 253 -16.43 16.73 -9.06
N ASP A 254 -15.31 17.44 -9.19
CA ASP A 254 -14.89 18.19 -10.38
C ASP A 254 -14.14 17.32 -11.40
N GLY A 255 -14.02 16.01 -11.14
CA GLY A 255 -13.35 15.07 -12.02
C GLY A 255 -11.82 15.05 -11.88
N TYR A 256 -11.25 15.83 -10.96
CA TYR A 256 -9.83 15.82 -10.65
C TYR A 256 -9.52 14.94 -9.43
N LEU A 257 -8.25 14.53 -9.30
CA LEU A 257 -7.75 13.96 -8.05
C LEU A 257 -7.31 15.09 -7.14
N HIS A 258 -7.62 14.98 -5.85
CA HIS A 258 -7.26 15.99 -4.86
C HIS A 258 -6.31 15.40 -3.83
N ALA A 259 -5.18 16.08 -3.61
CA ALA A 259 -4.21 15.68 -2.61
C ALA A 259 -4.71 16.03 -1.21
N VAL A 260 -4.74 15.03 -0.33
CA VAL A 260 -5.06 15.18 1.10
C VAL A 260 -3.80 15.38 1.92
N THR A 261 -2.77 14.60 1.62
CA THR A 261 -1.49 14.65 2.34
C THR A 261 -0.37 14.28 1.39
N THR A 262 0.75 14.99 1.48
CA THR A 262 1.96 14.64 0.75
C THR A 262 3.10 14.33 1.71
N VAL A 263 3.90 13.34 1.34
CA VAL A 263 5.05 12.87 2.14
C VAL A 263 6.24 12.74 1.19
N GLY A 264 7.31 13.47 1.46
CA GLY A 264 8.58 13.36 0.75
C GLY A 264 9.59 12.51 1.51
N ALA A 265 10.73 12.23 0.89
CA ALA A 265 11.84 11.52 1.50
C ALA A 265 12.61 12.42 2.49
N ARG A 266 12.07 12.59 3.70
CA ARG A 266 12.64 13.45 4.75
C ARG A 266 13.47 12.63 5.74
N SER A 267 14.62 13.15 6.14
CA SER A 267 15.45 12.61 7.22
C SER A 267 15.04 13.23 8.54
N SER A 268 15.04 12.44 9.61
CA SER A 268 14.82 12.97 10.97
C SER A 268 15.99 13.84 11.41
N SER A 269 15.70 14.87 12.20
CA SER A 269 16.67 15.72 12.86
C SER A 269 16.37 15.78 14.36
N SER A 270 17.41 15.75 15.19
CA SER A 270 17.30 15.80 16.66
C SER A 270 17.77 17.13 17.24
N ALA A 271 18.05 18.13 16.39
CA ALA A 271 18.54 19.43 16.84
C ALA A 271 17.45 20.22 17.57
N SER A 272 17.80 20.85 18.69
CA SER A 272 16.89 21.77 19.38
C SER A 272 16.92 23.13 18.70
N VAL A 273 15.75 23.72 18.44
CA VAL A 273 15.63 25.02 17.76
C VAL A 273 15.27 26.11 18.76
N ASN A 274 16.07 27.17 18.80
CA ASN A 274 15.84 28.32 19.68
C ASN A 274 14.97 29.38 18.98
N THR A 275 13.65 29.32 19.19
CA THR A 275 12.69 30.26 18.61
C THR A 275 12.60 31.61 19.34
N ALA A 276 13.37 31.83 20.42
CA ALA A 276 13.40 33.11 21.14
C ALA A 276 14.11 34.22 20.36
N SER A 277 14.86 33.87 19.31
CA SER A 277 15.52 34.82 18.41
C SER A 277 15.43 34.30 16.98
N THR A 278 14.62 34.97 16.16
CA THR A 278 14.38 34.59 14.77
C THR A 278 14.98 35.59 13.80
N LEU A 279 15.48 35.10 12.68
CA LEU A 279 15.91 35.87 11.52
C LEU A 279 14.90 35.67 10.38
N THR A 280 14.63 36.70 9.58
CA THR A 280 13.82 36.57 8.37
C THR A 280 14.67 36.79 7.13
N ALA A 281 14.67 35.81 6.23
CA ALA A 281 15.31 35.89 4.92
C ALA A 281 14.25 35.88 3.81
N THR A 282 14.45 36.64 2.74
CA THR A 282 13.58 36.63 1.56
C THR A 282 14.41 36.32 0.33
N GLY A 283 13.95 35.38 -0.49
CA GLY A 283 14.67 34.92 -1.66
C GLY A 283 13.80 34.04 -2.57
N THR A 284 14.44 33.38 -3.51
CA THR A 284 13.79 32.40 -4.41
C THR A 284 14.24 30.99 -4.09
N VAL A 285 13.31 30.03 -4.12
CA VAL A 285 13.62 28.60 -3.92
C VAL A 285 14.50 28.11 -5.06
N ASN A 286 15.72 27.68 -4.74
CA ASN A 286 16.64 27.12 -5.71
C ASN A 286 16.24 25.67 -6.07
N GLY A 287 16.45 25.27 -7.32
CA GLY A 287 16.13 23.93 -7.81
C GLY A 287 16.89 22.80 -7.11
N ASN A 288 18.05 23.11 -6.51
CA ASN A 288 18.87 22.18 -5.74
C ASN A 288 18.32 21.92 -4.32
N SER A 289 17.27 22.64 -3.90
CA SER A 289 16.59 22.41 -2.62
C SER A 289 16.25 20.94 -2.44
N THR A 290 16.24 20.46 -1.20
CA THR A 290 15.90 19.08 -0.80
C THR A 290 14.70 19.04 0.16
N GLU A 291 14.13 17.88 0.52
CA GLU A 291 13.11 17.80 1.59
C GLU A 291 13.69 18.28 2.94
N ASN A 292 15.00 18.13 3.12
CA ASN A 292 15.69 18.44 4.37
C ASN A 292 16.25 19.86 4.39
N MET A 293 16.71 20.35 3.25
CA MET A 293 17.46 21.61 3.13
C MET A 293 16.86 22.48 2.04
N LEU A 294 16.39 23.66 2.40
CA LEU A 294 16.06 24.73 1.48
C LEU A 294 17.33 25.49 1.11
N PHE A 295 17.65 25.54 -0.18
CA PHE A 295 18.61 26.48 -0.72
C PHE A 295 17.83 27.71 -1.21
N LEU A 296 17.97 28.82 -0.47
CA LEU A 296 17.25 30.06 -0.73
C LEU A 296 18.19 31.08 -1.35
N ASP A 297 17.96 31.44 -2.61
CA ASP A 297 18.77 32.47 -3.29
C ASP A 297 18.31 33.86 -2.84
N THR A 298 19.13 34.53 -2.04
CA THR A 298 18.89 35.90 -1.57
C THR A 298 19.76 36.91 -2.33
N PRO A 299 19.46 38.23 -2.29
CA PRO A 299 20.33 39.24 -2.89
C PRO A 299 21.77 39.23 -2.38
N GLN A 300 22.01 38.72 -1.18
CA GLN A 300 23.32 38.66 -0.53
C GLN A 300 24.07 37.34 -0.77
N GLY A 301 23.44 36.37 -1.42
CA GLY A 301 23.98 35.03 -1.62
C GLY A 301 22.97 33.93 -1.31
N GLN A 302 23.35 32.68 -1.53
CA GLN A 302 22.52 31.54 -1.21
C GLN A 302 22.56 31.25 0.29
N MET A 303 21.40 31.03 0.89
CA MET A 303 21.26 30.57 2.28
C MET A 303 20.84 29.11 2.31
N GLU A 304 21.40 28.36 3.26
CA GLU A 304 21.04 26.97 3.55
C GLU A 304 20.19 26.93 4.82
N ILE A 305 18.96 26.42 4.71
CA ILE A 305 17.99 26.43 5.80
C ILE A 305 17.34 25.05 5.93
N LYS A 306 17.45 24.42 7.10
CA LYS A 306 16.79 23.14 7.38
C LYS A 306 15.28 23.31 7.47
N LEU A 307 14.54 22.34 6.93
CA LEU A 307 13.08 22.39 6.86
C LEU A 307 12.37 21.57 7.95
N ASP A 308 13.13 20.98 8.88
CA ASP A 308 12.67 19.98 9.86
C ASP A 308 11.77 20.54 10.97
N SER A 309 11.73 21.86 11.11
CA SER A 309 11.05 22.57 12.21
C SER A 309 9.94 23.50 11.72
N VAL A 310 9.50 23.32 10.46
CA VAL A 310 8.47 24.17 9.85
C VAL A 310 7.13 23.87 10.50
N ASN A 311 6.60 24.86 11.21
CA ASN A 311 5.32 24.78 11.91
C ASN A 311 4.17 25.37 11.10
N ALA A 312 4.46 26.29 10.18
CA ALA A 312 3.44 26.97 9.39
C ALA A 312 3.96 27.37 8.00
N ILE A 313 3.08 27.25 7.01
CA ILE A 313 3.28 27.81 5.67
C ILE A 313 2.08 28.67 5.30
N ASN A 314 2.34 29.88 4.78
CA ASN A 314 1.32 30.90 4.54
C ASN A 314 1.39 31.41 3.10
N GLY A 315 0.25 31.50 2.41
CA GLY A 315 0.17 32.02 1.05
C GLY A 315 0.78 31.11 -0.03
N CYS A 316 1.35 29.97 0.36
CA CYS A 316 1.69 28.86 -0.51
C CYS A 316 1.31 27.55 0.18
N ARG A 317 1.18 26.49 -0.63
CA ARG A 317 0.85 25.14 -0.17
C ARG A 317 2.09 24.27 -0.20
N VAL A 318 2.98 24.52 -1.16
CA VAL A 318 4.20 23.75 -1.39
C VAL A 318 5.30 24.70 -1.85
N LEU A 319 6.54 24.20 -1.83
CA LEU A 319 7.71 24.90 -2.33
C LEU A 319 8.11 24.35 -3.69
N VAL A 320 8.09 25.20 -4.71
CA VAL A 320 8.52 24.87 -6.07
C VAL A 320 9.68 25.76 -6.50
N THR A 321 10.48 25.28 -7.45
CA THR A 321 11.63 26.02 -7.99
C THR A 321 11.22 27.43 -8.46
N ASN A 322 12.07 28.43 -8.21
CA ASN A 322 11.87 29.84 -8.54
C ASN A 322 10.73 30.53 -7.79
N GLN A 323 10.06 29.87 -6.85
CA GLN A 323 9.06 30.51 -6.02
C GLN A 323 9.72 31.52 -5.07
N ARG A 324 9.20 32.75 -5.05
CA ARG A 324 9.65 33.77 -4.11
C ARG A 324 8.99 33.57 -2.75
N ILE A 325 9.81 33.42 -1.71
CA ILE A 325 9.35 33.17 -0.35
C ILE A 325 10.12 34.02 0.66
N SER A 326 9.49 34.22 1.81
CA SER A 326 10.10 34.74 3.03
C SER A 326 10.11 33.63 4.07
N VAL A 327 11.27 33.35 4.65
CA VAL A 327 11.48 32.30 5.65
C VAL A 327 11.88 32.94 6.95
N THR A 328 11.07 32.73 7.99
CA THR A 328 11.49 32.99 9.38
C THR A 328 12.23 31.76 9.86
N CYS A 329 13.48 31.94 10.26
CA CYS A 329 14.37 30.89 10.70
C CYS A 329 14.91 31.17 12.11
N ALA A 330 15.23 30.11 12.83
CA ALA A 330 15.78 30.13 14.17
C ALA A 330 17.08 29.33 14.20
N SER A 331 17.98 29.63 15.14
CA SER A 331 19.22 28.88 15.28
C SER A 331 18.97 27.50 15.90
N GLY A 332 19.57 26.48 15.29
CA GLY A 332 19.64 25.12 15.83
C GLY A 332 20.90 24.90 16.67
N SER A 333 20.86 23.91 17.55
CA SER A 333 22.04 23.44 18.30
C SER A 333 23.12 22.81 17.41
N ASP A 334 22.82 22.57 16.13
CA ASP A 334 23.68 21.95 15.13
C ASP A 334 24.37 22.98 14.19
N ALA A 335 24.34 24.26 14.57
CA ALA A 335 24.87 25.40 13.82
C ALA A 335 24.17 25.70 12.48
N TYR A 336 23.04 25.05 12.17
CA TYR A 336 22.21 25.40 11.03
C TYR A 336 21.07 26.34 11.42
N LEU A 337 20.55 27.06 10.42
CA LEU A 337 19.27 27.76 10.53
C LEU A 337 18.15 26.76 10.23
N HIS A 338 17.10 26.78 11.05
CA HIS A 338 15.91 25.96 10.88
C HIS A 338 14.73 26.85 10.54
N ALA A 339 14.03 26.54 9.46
CA ALA A 339 12.81 27.23 9.07
C ALA A 339 11.71 26.94 10.11
N VAL A 340 11.09 28.01 10.62
CA VAL A 340 9.97 27.94 11.57
C VAL A 340 8.66 28.24 10.85
N THR A 341 8.67 29.32 10.04
CA THR A 341 7.51 29.76 9.26
C THR A 341 7.96 30.14 7.86
N ILE A 342 7.17 29.75 6.85
CA ILE A 342 7.42 30.11 5.45
C ILE A 342 6.22 30.87 4.91
N THR A 343 6.46 31.95 4.19
CA THR A 343 5.40 32.79 3.61
C THR A 343 5.69 33.07 2.15
N ALA A 344 4.75 32.78 1.26
CA ALA A 344 4.85 33.17 -0.14
C ALA A 344 4.96 34.69 -0.28
N LYS A 345 5.76 35.14 -1.24
CA LYS A 345 5.82 36.53 -1.66
C LYS A 345 5.35 36.60 -3.11
N GLN A 346 4.49 37.58 -3.39
CA GLN A 346 4.11 37.93 -4.76
C GLN A 346 5.29 38.58 -5.48
#